data_AF-J3I0I8-F1
#
_entry.id   AF-J3I0I8-F1
#
_cell.length_a   1.000
_cell.length_b   1.000
_cell.length_c   1.000
_cell.angle_alpha   90.00
_cell.angle_beta   90.00
_cell.angle_gamma   90.00
#
_symmetry.space_group_name_H-M   'P 1'
#
loop_
_entity.id
_entity.type
_entity.pdbx_description
1 polymer ?
#
loop_
_entity_poly.entity_id
_entity_poly.type
_entity_poly.pdbx_seq_one_letter_code
_entity_poly.pdbx_strand_id
1 'polypeptide(L)' 'MLGFDFHRLHGKPVRYTVHVNGPWCITFEFENSDAYRVDFEQYH' A
#
# COMPACT_ATOMS: atom_id res chain seq x y z
N MET A 1 -16.24 -4.25 -3.20
CA MET A 1 -15.77 -5.29 -2.25
C MET A 1 -15.52 -4.58 -0.92
N LEU A 2 -16.09 -5.04 0.20
CA LEU A 2 -15.78 -4.49 1.52
C LEU A 2 -14.36 -4.92 1.93
N GLY A 3 -13.42 -3.99 1.94
CA GLY A 3 -12.03 -4.23 2.30
C GLY A 3 -11.12 -3.06 1.91
N PHE A 4 -9.86 -3.09 2.33
CA PHE A 4 -8.89 -2.03 2.02
C PHE A 4 -8.21 -2.19 0.64
N ASP A 5 -8.83 -2.92 -0.30
CA ASP A 5 -8.28 -3.18 -1.65
C ASP A 5 -6.77 -3.51 -1.66
N PHE A 6 -6.37 -4.48 -0.84
CA PHE A 6 -4.96 -4.86 -0.70
C PHE A 6 -4.43 -5.53 -1.97
N HIS A 7 -3.39 -4.95 -2.55
CA HIS A 7 -2.69 -5.54 -3.69
C HIS A 7 -1.23 -5.11 -3.77
N ARG A 8 -0.45 -5.86 -4.56
CA ARG A 8 0.97 -5.59 -4.81
C ARG A 8 1.11 -4.55 -5.94
N LEU A 9 2.00 -3.58 -5.74
CA LEU A 9 2.38 -2.61 -6.76
C LEU A 9 3.41 -3.20 -7.74
N HIS A 10 3.35 -2.75 -8.99
CA HIS A 10 4.35 -3.10 -10.00
C HIS A 10 5.62 -2.27 -9.79
N GLY A 11 6.78 -2.93 -9.80
CA GLY A 11 8.07 -2.24 -9.73
C GLY A 11 9.07 -2.93 -8.81
N LYS A 12 10.21 -2.26 -8.62
CA LYS A 12 11.24 -2.59 -7.63
C LYS A 12 11.59 -1.31 -6.86
N PRO A 13 11.64 -1.33 -5.52
CA PRO A 13 11.40 -2.47 -4.64
C PRO A 13 9.93 -2.96 -4.66
N VAL A 14 9.68 -4.17 -4.12
CA VAL A 14 8.31 -4.69 -4.02
C VAL A 14 7.57 -3.91 -2.95
N ARG A 15 6.45 -3.29 -3.33
CA ARG A 15 5.58 -2.57 -2.43
C ARG A 15 4.15 -3.11 -2.50
N TYR A 16 3.40 -2.87 -1.45
CA TYR A 16 1.98 -3.19 -1.33
C TYR A 16 1.20 -1.91 -1.06
N THR A 17 -0.10 -1.93 -1.35
CA THR A 17 -1.00 -0.81 -1.09
C THR A 17 -2.26 -1.27 -0.38
N VAL A 18 -2.82 -0.37 0.42
CA VAL A 18 -4.18 -0.46 0.96
C VAL A 18 -4.89 0.89 0.78
N HIS A 19 -6.13 0.86 0.31
CA HIS A 19 -6.98 2.05 0.19
C HIS A 19 -7.60 2.42 1.53
N VAL A 20 -7.48 3.71 1.90
CA VAL A 20 -8.04 4.26 3.14
C VAL A 20 -9.40 4.90 2.88
N ASN A 21 -9.44 5.96 2.06
CA ASN A 21 -10.66 6.67 1.70
C ASN A 21 -10.47 7.53 0.44
N GLY A 22 -11.47 7.53 -0.46
CA GLY A 22 -11.38 8.28 -1.70
C GLY A 22 -10.09 7.92 -2.48
N PRO A 23 -9.28 8.90 -2.91
CA PRO A 23 -8.02 8.64 -3.62
C PRO A 23 -6.85 8.30 -2.69
N TRP A 24 -7.03 8.28 -1.37
CA TRP A 24 -5.93 8.11 -0.43
C TRP A 24 -5.61 6.64 -0.13
N CYS A 25 -4.32 6.31 -0.18
CA CYS A 25 -3.77 4.97 0.02
C CYS A 25 -2.57 5.01 0.97
N ILE A 26 -2.27 3.89 1.62
CA ILE A 26 -1.00 3.65 2.29
C ILE A 26 -0.20 2.68 1.44
N THR A 27 1.04 3.02 1.11
CA THR A 27 1.98 2.11 0.44
C THR A 27 3.10 1.73 1.38
N PHE A 28 3.59 0.48 1.29
CA PHE A 28 4.63 -0.02 2.19
C PHE A 28 5.42 -1.17 1.59
N GLU A 29 6.66 -1.34 2.05
CA GLU A 29 7.42 -2.58 1.91
C GLU A 29 7.08 -3.49 3.10
N PHE A 30 7.14 -4.81 2.90
CA PHE A 30 6.83 -5.78 3.95
C PHE A 30 7.89 -6.88 4.01
N GLU A 31 8.57 -6.99 5.14
CA GLU A 31 9.64 -7.95 5.38
C GLU A 31 9.64 -8.40 6.84
N ASN A 32 9.89 -9.69 7.11
CA ASN A 32 9.96 -10.25 8.46
C ASN A 32 8.78 -9.93 9.39
N SER A 33 7.58 -9.80 8.81
CA SER A 33 6.33 -9.42 9.52
C SER A 33 6.21 -7.95 9.91
N ASP A 34 7.13 -7.11 9.46
CA ASP A 34 7.15 -5.67 9.72
C ASP A 34 6.90 -4.87 8.43
N ALA A 35 6.22 -3.72 8.59
CA ALA A 35 6.02 -2.76 7.52
C ALA A 35 7.12 -1.69 7.53
N TYR A 36 7.73 -1.45 6.38
CA TYR A 36 8.81 -0.48 6.20
C TYR A 36 8.45 0.53 5.12
N ARG A 37 9.10 1.71 5.16
CA ARG A 37 8.92 2.79 4.18
C ARG A 37 7.44 3.02 3.89
N VAL A 38 6.71 3.26 4.98
CA VAL A 38 5.26 3.44 4.95
C VAL A 38 4.98 4.87 4.52
N ASP A 39 4.34 5.02 3.38
CA ASP A 39 3.95 6.32 2.82
C ASP A 39 2.42 6.44 2.79
N PHE A 40 1.92 7.66 3.02
CA PHE A 40 0.52 8.00 2.82
C PHE A 40 0.40 8.86 1.57
N GLU A 41 -0.21 8.30 0.53
CA GLU A 41 -0.16 8.81 -0.83
C GLU A 41 -1.57 8.99 -1.39
N GLN A 42 -1.74 9.99 -2.25
CA GLN A 42 -2.93 10.12 -3.07
C GLN A 42 -2.69 9.35 -4.37
N TYR A 43 -3.36 8.21 -4.52
CA TYR A 43 -3.41 7.44 -5.76
C TYR A 43 -4.77 7.63 -6.42
N HIS A 44 -4.99 8.86 -6.91
CA HIS A 44 -5.83 9.20 -8.07
C HIS A 44 -5.69 10.69 -8.41
#